data_AF-A0A067JER8-F1
#
_entry.id   AF-A0A067JER8-F1
#
_cell.length_a   1.000
_cell.length_b   1.000
_cell.length_c   1.000
_cell.angle_alpha   90.00
_cell.angle_beta   90.00
_cell.angle_gamma   90.00
#
_symmetry.space_group_name_H-M   'P 1'
#
loop_
_entity.id
_entity.type
_entity.pdbx_description
1 polymer ?
#
loop_
_entity_poly.entity_id
_entity_poly.type
_entity_poly.pdbx_seq_one_letter_code
_entity_poly.pdbx_strand_id
1 'polypeptide(L)'
;MDSQNNSSSSPCKRGCGFFGSPQNHGLYLYLPRLETIASTKTTALTIDKQLSLPTNTGETTLTITSAGSTVKNRCESCNKKVGLTGFACRCGKVLCGSHRYPKEHSCTFDFKKADRDCLIKQNPLIKSDKLYFRV
;
A
#
# COMPACT_ATOMS: atom_id res chain seq x y z
N MET A 1 -35.47 0.42 -41.24
CA MET A 1 -34.14 1.00 -41.48
C MET A 1 -33.28 0.49 -40.34
N ASP A 2 -32.66 -0.67 -40.51
CA ASP A 2 -32.01 -1.36 -39.41
C ASP A 2 -30.65 -1.82 -39.92
N SER A 3 -29.70 -0.88 -39.93
CA SER A 3 -28.31 -1.14 -40.24
C SER A 3 -27.73 -2.01 -39.13
N GLN A 4 -27.49 -3.28 -39.43
CA GLN A 4 -26.72 -4.17 -38.59
C GLN A 4 -25.30 -3.61 -38.44
N ASN A 5 -25.01 -2.96 -37.31
CA ASN A 5 -23.67 -2.54 -36.93
C ASN A 5 -22.90 -3.76 -36.45
N ASN A 6 -22.24 -4.44 -37.38
CA ASN A 6 -21.25 -5.48 -37.13
C ASN A 6 -20.07 -4.87 -36.36
N SER A 7 -20.23 -4.80 -35.04
CA SER A 7 -19.21 -4.31 -34.12
C SER A 7 -18.22 -5.45 -33.88
N SER A 8 -17.15 -5.46 -34.65
CA SER A 8 -15.98 -6.30 -34.41
C SER A 8 -15.39 -5.98 -33.04
N SER A 9 -15.81 -6.75 -32.04
CA SER A 9 -15.35 -6.64 -30.65
C SER A 9 -13.89 -7.11 -30.57
N SER A 10 -12.96 -6.20 -30.81
CA SER A 10 -11.53 -6.49 -30.64
C SER A 10 -11.14 -6.36 -29.16
N PRO A 11 -10.23 -7.21 -28.65
CA PRO A 11 -9.75 -7.08 -27.28
C PRO A 11 -9.08 -5.72 -27.08
N CYS A 12 -9.22 -5.15 -25.88
CA CYS A 12 -8.63 -3.86 -25.54
C CYS A 12 -7.13 -3.88 -25.82
N LYS A 13 -6.62 -2.85 -26.49
CA LYS A 13 -5.20 -2.76 -26.89
C LYS A 13 -4.21 -2.83 -25.73
N ARG A 14 -4.66 -2.60 -24.50
CA ARG A 14 -3.85 -2.71 -23.27
C ARG A 14 -3.87 -4.11 -22.64
N GLY A 15 -4.52 -5.09 -23.27
CA GLY A 15 -4.54 -6.47 -22.79
C GLY A 15 -5.31 -6.67 -21.48
N CYS A 16 -6.28 -5.81 -21.16
CA CYS A 16 -7.02 -5.85 -19.89
C CYS A 16 -8.13 -6.90 -19.82
N GLY A 17 -8.23 -7.81 -20.81
CA GLY A 17 -9.25 -8.86 -20.85
C GLY A 17 -10.67 -8.41 -21.18
N PHE A 18 -10.89 -7.13 -21.53
CA PHE A 18 -12.19 -6.58 -21.92
C PHE A 18 -12.17 -6.05 -23.37
N PHE A 19 -13.32 -6.03 -24.05
CA PHE A 19 -13.43 -5.57 -25.44
C PHE A 19 -13.34 -4.04 -25.57
N GLY A 20 -12.46 -3.56 -26.44
CA GLY A 20 -12.26 -2.15 -26.71
C GLY A 20 -13.28 -1.62 -27.71
N SER A 21 -13.75 -0.39 -27.52
CA SER A 21 -14.64 0.26 -28.49
C SER A 21 -13.82 0.97 -29.58
N PRO A 22 -14.23 0.92 -30.86
CA PRO A 22 -13.58 1.65 -31.95
C PRO A 22 -13.66 3.17 -31.76
N GLN A 23 -14.70 3.68 -31.06
CA GLN A 23 -14.83 5.10 -30.75
C GLN A 23 -13.74 5.58 -29.76
N ASN A 24 -13.16 4.68 -28.95
CA ASN A 24 -12.07 4.97 -28.02
C ASN A 24 -10.75 4.30 -28.42
N HIS A 25 -10.46 4.26 -29.73
CA HIS A 25 -9.22 3.68 -30.26
C HIS A 25 -8.94 2.24 -29.81
N GLY A 26 -9.97 1.45 -29.49
CA GLY A 26 -9.82 0.08 -28.97
C GLY A 26 -9.48 0.03 -27.49
N LEU A 27 -9.85 1.04 -26.70
CA LEU A 27 -9.73 1.05 -25.24
C LEU A 27 -11.09 0.81 -24.59
N TYR A 28 -11.08 0.07 -23.48
CA TYR A 28 -12.27 -0.12 -22.63
C TYR A 28 -12.46 1.12 -21.76
N LEU A 29 -13.63 1.74 -21.83
CA LEU A 29 -14.01 2.86 -20.96
C LEU A 29 -14.33 2.36 -19.55
N TYR A 30 -13.30 2.09 -18.77
CA TYR A 30 -13.40 2.23 -17.32
C TYR A 30 -12.04 2.58 -16.71
N LEU A 31 -11.74 3.87 -16.65
CA LEU A 31 -10.77 4.41 -15.70
C LEU A 31 -11.27 5.77 -15.19
N PRO A 32 -11.51 5.96 -13.89
CA PRO A 32 -11.50 7.30 -13.32
C PRO A 32 -10.05 7.80 -13.38
N ARG A 33 -9.91 8.95 -14.04
CA ARG A 33 -8.76 9.86 -14.13
C ARG A 33 -7.69 9.65 -13.05
N LEU A 34 -6.59 8.99 -13.40
CA LEU A 34 -5.30 9.24 -12.75
C LEU A 34 -4.62 10.34 -13.57
N GLU A 35 -4.38 11.48 -12.94
CA GLU A 35 -3.74 12.62 -13.56
C GLU A 35 -2.35 12.24 -14.08
N THR A 36 -2.16 12.53 -15.36
CA THR A 36 -0.95 12.29 -16.12
C THR A 36 0.18 13.11 -15.52
N ILE A 37 1.10 12.46 -14.78
CA ILE A 37 2.40 13.04 -14.51
C ILE A 37 3.17 12.97 -15.83
N ALA A 38 3.11 14.07 -16.59
CA ALA A 38 4.05 14.30 -17.66
C ALA A 38 5.45 14.41 -17.05
N SER A 39 6.29 13.41 -17.28
CA SER A 39 7.73 13.65 -17.31
C SER A 39 8.37 12.80 -18.39
N THR A 40 9.05 13.54 -19.25
CA THR A 40 9.68 13.13 -20.48
C THR A 40 11.05 12.51 -20.19
N LYS A 41 11.53 11.76 -21.19
CA LYS A 41 12.92 11.37 -21.46
C LYS A 41 13.43 10.08 -20.80
N THR A 42 13.21 9.01 -21.55
CA THR A 42 14.17 7.93 -21.80
C THR A 42 15.59 8.50 -21.98
N THR A 43 16.50 8.13 -21.08
CA THR A 43 17.89 7.83 -21.44
C THR A 43 18.23 6.50 -20.77
N ALA A 44 18.51 5.51 -21.62
CA ALA A 44 18.95 4.20 -21.19
C ALA A 44 20.39 4.31 -20.66
N LEU A 45 20.62 3.86 -19.43
CA LEU A 45 21.93 3.38 -18.99
C LEU A 45 21.72 2.10 -18.17
N THR A 46 22.16 1.01 -18.77
CA THR A 46 22.42 -0.30 -18.19
C THR A 46 23.41 -0.19 -17.04
N ILE A 47 23.03 -0.65 -15.84
CA ILE A 47 23.96 -1.18 -14.83
C ILE A 47 23.32 -2.41 -14.21
N ASP A 48 23.84 -3.58 -14.59
CA ASP A 48 23.73 -4.80 -13.82
C ASP A 48 24.33 -4.61 -12.43
N LYS A 49 23.50 -4.71 -11.40
CA LYS A 49 23.96 -5.04 -10.05
C LYS A 49 22.86 -5.79 -9.32
N GLN A 50 23.04 -7.11 -9.22
CA GLN A 50 22.35 -7.89 -8.22
C GLN A 50 22.55 -7.23 -6.85
N LEU A 51 21.44 -6.84 -6.23
CA LEU A 51 21.39 -6.70 -4.78
C LEU A 51 20.02 -7.20 -4.32
N SER A 52 20.09 -8.35 -3.66
CA SER A 52 19.01 -9.04 -2.99
C SER A 52 18.18 -8.08 -2.14
N LEU A 53 16.84 -8.20 -2.29
CA LEU A 53 15.91 -7.67 -1.30
C LEU A 53 16.28 -8.29 0.06
N PRO A 54 16.43 -7.52 1.15
CA PRO A 54 16.22 -8.08 2.46
C PRO A 54 14.74 -8.41 2.56
N THR A 55 14.39 -9.66 2.29
CA THR A 55 13.21 -10.28 2.85
C THR A 55 13.41 -10.23 4.36
N ASN A 56 13.00 -9.15 5.01
CA ASN A 56 12.57 -9.24 6.40
C ASN A 56 11.24 -10.01 6.37
N THR A 57 11.36 -11.31 6.10
CA THR A 57 10.54 -12.32 6.77
C THR A 57 10.89 -12.15 8.24
N GLY A 58 10.27 -11.14 8.86
CA GLY A 58 9.90 -11.25 10.25
C GLY A 58 8.91 -12.40 10.28
N GLU A 59 9.43 -13.63 10.26
CA GLU A 59 8.76 -14.80 10.78
C GLU A 59 8.31 -14.37 12.17
N THR A 60 7.08 -13.88 12.24
CA THR A 60 6.34 -13.86 13.47
C THR A 60 6.04 -15.33 13.69
N THR A 61 7.03 -16.04 14.26
CA THR A 61 6.84 -17.34 14.83
C THR A 61 5.61 -17.20 15.71
N LEU A 62 4.53 -17.85 15.29
CA LEU A 62 3.35 -18.04 16.11
C LEU A 62 3.83 -18.91 17.27
N THR A 63 4.42 -18.28 18.29
CA THR A 63 4.56 -18.87 19.60
C THR A 63 3.16 -18.95 20.16
N ILE A 64 2.50 -20.05 19.80
CA ILE A 64 1.42 -20.66 20.55
C ILE A 64 2.05 -21.00 21.91
N THR A 65 2.16 -19.99 22.76
CA THR A 65 2.48 -20.17 24.16
C THR A 65 1.15 -20.44 24.82
N SER A 66 0.84 -21.73 24.92
CA SER A 66 -0.15 -22.30 25.81
C SER A 66 0.19 -21.91 27.25
N ALA A 67 -0.24 -20.71 27.64
CA ALA A 67 -0.23 -20.24 29.01
C ALA A 67 -1.42 -19.30 29.21
N GLY A 68 -2.59 -19.90 29.48
CA GLY A 68 -3.61 -19.39 30.41
C GLY A 68 -4.09 -17.93 30.35
N SER A 69 -3.87 -17.17 29.27
CA SER A 69 -4.48 -15.85 29.10
C SER A 69 -5.60 -15.96 28.07
N THR A 70 -6.82 -15.69 28.52
CA THR A 70 -7.99 -15.60 27.67
C THR A 70 -7.78 -14.47 26.67
N VAL A 71 -7.24 -14.78 25.48
CA VAL A 71 -7.11 -13.81 24.40
C VAL A 71 -8.52 -13.29 24.14
N LYS A 72 -8.72 -12.02 24.47
CA LYS A 72 -10.02 -11.35 24.38
C LYS A 72 -10.30 -11.19 22.89
N ASN A 73 -10.97 -12.17 22.30
CA ASN A 73 -11.36 -12.17 20.88
C ASN A 73 -12.56 -11.25 20.63
N ARG A 74 -12.55 -10.07 21.26
CA ARG A 74 -13.64 -9.11 21.25
C ARG A 74 -13.08 -7.71 21.04
N CYS A 75 -13.74 -6.93 20.20
CA CYS A 75 -13.39 -5.54 19.96
C CYS A 75 -13.55 -4.73 21.25
N GLU A 76 -12.54 -3.96 21.65
CA GLU A 76 -12.61 -3.16 22.87
C GLU A 76 -13.56 -1.96 22.78
N SER A 77 -13.84 -1.43 21.57
CA SER A 77 -14.76 -0.29 21.40
C SER A 77 -16.23 -0.71 21.40
N CYS A 78 -16.56 -1.81 20.72
CA CYS A 78 -17.97 -2.20 20.49
C CYS A 78 -18.34 -3.57 21.06
N ASN A 79 -17.41 -4.26 21.70
CA ASN A 79 -17.62 -5.60 22.22
C ASN A 79 -18.24 -6.54 21.16
N LYS A 80 -17.84 -6.44 19.89
CA LYS A 80 -18.18 -7.45 18.87
C LYS A 80 -17.12 -8.55 18.89
N LYS A 81 -17.51 -9.83 18.75
CA LYS A 81 -16.54 -10.92 18.58
C LYS A 81 -15.75 -10.69 17.29
N VAL A 82 -14.42 -10.59 17.40
CA VAL A 82 -13.51 -10.39 16.27
C VAL A 82 -12.84 -11.68 15.80
N GLY A 83 -12.87 -12.75 16.61
CA GLY A 83 -12.29 -14.03 16.24
C GLY A 83 -10.81 -13.91 15.82
N LEU A 84 -10.43 -14.68 14.81
CA LEU A 84 -9.08 -14.67 14.21
C LEU A 84 -8.75 -13.39 13.43
N THR A 85 -9.74 -12.59 13.05
CA THR A 85 -9.58 -11.38 12.21
C THR A 85 -9.53 -10.08 13.02
N GLY A 86 -9.20 -10.18 14.32
CA GLY A 86 -8.97 -9.01 15.17
C GLY A 86 -7.74 -8.22 14.74
N PHE A 87 -7.89 -6.90 14.61
CA PHE A 87 -6.77 -6.00 14.35
C PHE A 87 -6.17 -5.54 15.67
N ALA A 88 -4.89 -5.83 15.90
CA ALA A 88 -4.15 -5.27 17.02
C ALA A 88 -3.76 -3.82 16.71
N CYS A 89 -4.15 -2.89 17.57
CA CYS A 89 -3.71 -1.51 17.49
C CYS A 89 -2.41 -1.32 18.29
N ARG A 90 -1.60 -0.31 17.94
CA ARG A 90 -0.38 0.07 18.68
C ARG A 90 -0.64 0.48 20.13
N CYS A 91 -1.88 0.86 20.47
CA CYS A 91 -2.28 1.11 21.86
C CYS A 91 -2.54 -0.17 22.68
N GLY A 92 -2.33 -1.37 22.11
CA GLY A 92 -2.48 -2.65 22.79
C GLY A 92 -3.90 -3.25 22.73
N LYS A 93 -4.86 -2.52 22.15
CA LYS A 93 -6.26 -2.95 22.03
C LYS A 93 -6.48 -3.82 20.80
N VAL A 94 -7.42 -4.78 20.88
CA VAL A 94 -7.90 -5.56 19.72
C VAL A 94 -9.23 -5.01 19.24
N LEU A 95 -9.34 -4.77 17.92
CA LEU A 95 -10.45 -4.03 17.32
C LEU A 95 -11.05 -4.79 16.12
N CYS A 96 -12.32 -4.50 15.80
CA CYS A 96 -12.96 -5.03 14.58
C CYS A 96 -12.66 -4.13 13.37
N GLY A 97 -13.04 -4.58 12.17
CA GLY A 97 -12.80 -3.83 10.92
C GLY A 97 -13.32 -2.39 10.93
N SER A 98 -14.45 -2.13 11.59
CA SER A 98 -15.01 -0.77 11.72
C SER A 98 -14.21 0.12 12.66
N HIS A 99 -13.64 -0.43 13.75
CA HIS A 99 -12.92 0.36 14.76
C HIS A 99 -11.40 0.38 14.56
N ARG A 100 -10.91 -0.17 13.44
CA ARG A 100 -9.47 -0.28 13.13
C ARG A 100 -8.75 1.08 13.15
N TYR A 101 -9.42 2.15 12.74
CA TYR A 101 -8.81 3.48 12.61
C TYR A 101 -8.75 4.22 13.95
N PRO A 102 -7.68 5.01 14.22
CA PRO A 102 -7.49 5.72 15.49
C PRO A 102 -8.65 6.63 15.93
N LYS A 103 -9.37 7.22 14.95
CA LYS A 103 -10.53 8.09 15.18
C LYS A 103 -11.71 7.33 15.81
N GLU A 104 -11.87 6.07 15.44
CA GLU A 104 -13.04 5.25 15.81
C GLU A 104 -12.96 4.69 17.23
N HIS A 105 -11.76 4.60 17.81
CA HIS A 105 -11.55 4.01 19.14
C HIS A 105 -10.80 4.92 20.12
N SER A 106 -10.75 6.22 19.81
CA SER A 106 -10.04 7.24 20.59
C SER A 106 -8.65 6.77 21.03
N CYS A 107 -7.81 6.43 20.05
CA CYS A 107 -6.47 5.90 20.30
C CYS A 107 -5.64 6.89 21.13
N THR A 108 -5.10 6.43 22.26
CA THR A 108 -4.21 7.22 23.14
C THR A 108 -2.75 7.18 22.71
N PHE A 109 -2.42 6.49 21.62
CA PHE A 109 -1.04 6.33 21.15
C PHE A 109 -0.59 7.51 20.30
N ASP A 110 0.56 8.10 20.63
CA ASP A 110 1.15 9.23 19.89
C ASP A 110 1.88 8.80 18.62
N PHE A 111 1.12 8.58 17.53
CA PHE A 111 1.68 8.23 16.21
C PHE A 111 2.72 9.24 15.73
N LYS A 112 2.47 10.55 15.93
CA LYS A 112 3.39 11.62 15.50
C LYS A 112 4.77 11.53 16.17
N LYS A 113 4.84 11.11 17.43
CA LYS A 113 6.12 10.99 18.13
C LYS A 113 6.85 9.73 17.64
N ALA A 114 6.14 8.61 17.61
CA ALA A 114 6.71 7.35 17.12
C ALA A 114 7.26 7.47 15.69
N ASP A 115 6.53 8.13 14.80
CA ASP A 115 6.93 8.28 13.40
C ASP A 115 8.14 9.23 13.26
N ARG A 116 8.21 10.30 14.07
CA ARG A 116 9.40 11.17 14.13
C ARG A 116 10.63 10.41 14.62
N ASP A 117 10.49 9.61 15.67
CA ASP A 117 11.60 8.84 16.22
C ASP A 117 12.10 7.80 15.21
N CYS A 118 11.19 7.16 14.47
CA CYS A 118 11.55 6.26 13.36
C CYS A 118 12.26 7.01 12.23
N LEU A 119 11.75 8.19 11.83
CA LEU A 119 12.34 9.00 10.77
C LEU A 119 13.75 9.48 11.13
N ILE A 120 13.96 9.92 12.38
CA ILE A 120 15.28 10.34 12.88
C ILE A 120 16.28 9.18 12.79
N LYS A 121 15.86 7.97 13.18
CA LYS A 121 16.71 6.77 13.10
C LYS A 121 17.04 6.37 11.66
N GLN A 122 16.12 6.61 10.73
CA GLN A 122 16.28 6.20 9.33
C GLN A 122 16.98 7.26 8.47
N ASN A 123 17.03 8.52 8.89
CA ASN A 123 17.67 9.58 8.12
C ASN A 123 19.20 9.40 8.13
N PRO A 124 19.82 9.16 6.97
CA PRO A 124 21.28 9.14 6.87
C PRO A 124 21.82 10.54 7.12
N LEU A 125 22.96 10.63 7.81
CA LEU A 125 23.64 11.90 8.04
C LEU A 125 24.28 12.38 6.73
N ILE A 126 23.66 13.36 6.09
CA ILE A 126 24.22 14.01 4.90
C ILE A 126 25.24 15.05 5.38
N LYS A 127 26.52 14.71 5.32
CA LYS A 127 27.63 15.66 5.48
C LYS A 127 28.22 15.91 4.10
N SER A 128 28.11 17.14 3.61
CA SER A 128 28.85 17.58 2.42
C SER A 128 30.21 18.13 2.84
N ASP A 129 31.23 17.83 2.04
CA ASP A 129 32.49 18.55 2.14
C ASP A 129 32.27 20.00 1.71
N LYS A 130 32.78 20.94 2.52
CA LYS A 130 32.78 22.36 2.17
C LYS A 130 33.77 22.56 1.02
N LEU A 131 33.29 22.47 -0.22
CA LEU A 131 34.08 22.83 -1.39
C LEU A 131 34.35 24.33 -1.34
N TYR A 132 35.61 24.71 -1.10
CA TYR A 132 36.02 26.11 -1.10
C TYR A 132 36.11 26.70 -2.51
N PHE A 133 36.32 25.86 -3.52
CA PHE A 133 36.41 26.27 -4.91
C PHE A 133 35.64 25.27 -5.78
N ARG A 134 34.81 25.79 -6.66
CA ARG A 134 34.07 25.03 -7.67
C ARG A 134 34.61 25.50 -9.02
N VAL A 135 35.23 24.58 -9.77
CA VAL A 135 35.77 24.81 -11.12
C VAL A 135 34.66 24.72 -12.15
#